data_AF-A0AA92TN29-F1
#
_entry.id   AF-A0AA92TN29-F1
#
_cell.length_a   1.000
_cell.length_b   1.000
_cell.length_c   1.000
_cell.angle_alpha   90.00
_cell.angle_beta   90.00
_cell.angle_gamma   90.00
#
_symmetry.space_group_name_H-M   'P 1'
#
loop_
_entity.id
_entity.type
_entity.pdbx_description
1 polymer ?
#
loop_
_entity_poly.entity_id
_entity_poly.type
_entity_poly.pdbx_seq_one_letter_code
_entity_poly.pdbx_strand_id
1 'polypeptide(L)'
;MMSNMVDLKEYFQQKYQGRDSFLENIVFPIFGEENFSDLYDQSVFDERPEMKPLADSTGISSVVCVGTILVDFNPINIFDITVSSHVLMNRNRVGIQQLIRRIMPTYSSAFMIFHYEDADNWDWRFTFCSKARNDELTDKKRFTFMLGPKQSCRTVADNFQKLMDKEGEIELQDIEEAFDVEALSDEFFGKYKEFYEQFVQYVTGKRFVKSGGKWKEKKIHEPHEQMYAAFGRNDKYVRDYVKKMMGRIVFLHSCRRKAGWVYLRIKIGVKEM
;
A
#
# COMPACT_ATOMS: atom_id res chain seq x y z
N MET A 1 10.02 25.22 -21.57
CA MET A 1 8.61 24.76 -21.55
C MET A 1 8.34 24.31 -20.13
N MET A 2 7.32 24.87 -19.48
CA MET A 2 6.95 24.47 -18.12
C MET A 2 6.31 23.09 -18.22
N SER A 3 6.98 22.04 -17.74
CA SER A 3 6.35 20.75 -17.52
C SER A 3 5.24 20.98 -16.50
N ASN A 4 3.98 20.81 -16.91
CA ASN A 4 2.89 20.68 -15.96
C ASN A 4 3.19 19.41 -15.16
N MET A 5 3.76 19.56 -13.97
CA MET A 5 3.94 18.46 -13.04
C MET A 5 2.55 17.94 -12.71
N VAL A 6 2.24 16.74 -13.21
CA VAL A 6 0.96 16.09 -12.99
C VAL A 6 0.82 15.85 -11.49
N ASP A 7 -0.27 16.33 -10.90
CA ASP A 7 -0.62 15.91 -9.54
C ASP A 7 -0.97 14.42 -9.59
N LEU A 8 -0.03 13.57 -9.19
CA LEU A 8 -0.18 12.11 -9.23
C LEU A 8 -1.40 11.64 -8.45
N LYS A 9 -1.77 12.33 -7.37
CA LYS A 9 -2.95 11.97 -6.60
C LYS A 9 -4.20 12.25 -7.42
N GLU A 10 -4.30 13.40 -8.07
CA GLU A 10 -5.42 13.71 -8.96
C GLU A 10 -5.49 12.70 -10.11
N TYR A 11 -4.35 12.40 -10.75
CA TYR A 11 -4.24 11.40 -11.81
C TYR A 11 -4.78 10.03 -11.37
N PHE A 12 -4.30 9.49 -10.25
CA PHE A 12 -4.74 8.19 -9.75
C PHE A 12 -6.19 8.19 -9.23
N GLN A 13 -6.77 9.36 -8.94
CA GLN A 13 -8.19 9.50 -8.60
C GLN A 13 -9.07 9.52 -9.85
N GLN A 14 -8.53 9.70 -11.05
CA GLN A 14 -9.34 9.61 -12.26
C GLN A 14 -9.64 8.14 -12.61
N LYS A 15 -10.60 7.94 -13.52
CA LYS A 15 -10.79 6.63 -14.17
C LYS A 15 -9.51 6.26 -14.92
N TYR A 16 -9.27 4.98 -15.14
CA TYR A 16 -8.11 4.55 -15.91
C TYR A 16 -8.16 5.19 -17.31
N GLN A 17 -7.10 5.93 -17.66
CA GLN A 17 -6.99 6.68 -18.92
C GLN A 17 -6.32 5.86 -20.04
N GLY A 18 -6.07 4.57 -19.81
CA GLY A 18 -5.36 3.70 -20.73
C GLY A 18 -3.87 3.59 -20.44
N ARG A 19 -3.24 2.60 -21.05
CA ARG A 19 -1.82 2.27 -20.85
C ARG A 19 -0.88 3.39 -21.30
N ASP A 20 -1.16 4.05 -22.43
CA ASP A 20 -0.31 5.13 -22.94
C ASP A 20 -0.24 6.29 -21.95
N SER A 21 -1.39 6.66 -21.38
CA SER A 21 -1.44 7.64 -20.29
C SER A 21 -0.64 7.19 -19.07
N PHE A 22 -0.66 5.90 -18.72
CA PHE A 22 0.17 5.39 -17.61
C PHE A 22 1.66 5.47 -17.94
N LEU A 23 2.06 5.17 -19.18
CA LEU A 23 3.44 5.29 -19.62
C LEU A 23 3.91 6.75 -19.56
N GLU A 24 3.16 7.67 -20.15
CA GLU A 24 3.51 9.09 -20.24
C GLU A 24 3.55 9.80 -18.88
N ASN A 25 2.62 9.49 -17.98
CA ASN A 25 2.46 10.23 -16.74
C ASN A 25 3.20 9.59 -15.56
N ILE A 26 3.50 8.29 -15.61
CA ILE A 26 4.14 7.54 -14.52
C ILE A 26 5.48 6.94 -14.96
N VAL A 27 5.51 6.16 -16.04
CA VAL A 27 6.69 5.36 -16.37
C VAL A 27 7.82 6.23 -16.91
N PHE A 28 7.58 6.99 -17.98
CA PHE A 28 8.63 7.80 -18.60
C PHE A 28 9.17 8.90 -17.68
N PRO A 29 8.35 9.58 -16.85
CA PRO A 29 8.88 10.56 -15.90
C PRO A 29 9.78 9.96 -14.80
N ILE A 30 9.60 8.68 -14.46
CA ILE A 30 10.38 8.01 -13.39
C ILE A 30 11.61 7.30 -13.96
N PHE A 31 11.44 6.59 -15.07
CA PHE A 31 12.45 5.66 -15.57
C PHE A 31 13.15 6.16 -16.84
N GLY A 32 12.64 7.20 -17.49
CA GLY A 32 13.08 7.62 -18.82
C GLY A 32 12.45 6.77 -19.93
N GLU A 33 12.12 7.40 -21.06
CA GLU A 33 11.55 6.72 -22.22
C GLU A 33 12.59 5.79 -22.89
N GLU A 34 13.87 6.15 -22.82
CA GLU A 34 14.99 5.38 -23.32
C GLU A 34 15.18 4.03 -22.63
N ASN A 35 14.68 3.88 -21.40
CA ASN A 35 14.73 2.66 -20.63
C ASN A 35 13.47 1.81 -20.77
N PHE A 36 12.58 2.14 -21.71
CA PHE A 36 11.39 1.36 -21.99
C PHE A 36 11.51 0.62 -23.32
N SER A 37 11.28 -0.70 -23.27
CA SER A 37 11.18 -1.56 -24.45
C SER A 37 9.72 -1.93 -24.67
N ASP A 38 9.13 -1.39 -25.74
CA ASP A 38 7.79 -1.74 -26.19
C ASP A 38 7.74 -3.19 -26.69
N LEU A 39 6.66 -3.90 -26.37
CA LEU A 39 6.40 -5.28 -26.81
C LEU A 39 5.20 -5.40 -27.74
N TYR A 40 4.66 -4.29 -28.25
CA TYR A 40 3.56 -4.24 -29.22
C TYR A 40 2.34 -5.04 -28.76
N ASP A 41 1.99 -4.90 -27.48
CA ASP A 41 0.78 -5.48 -26.91
C ASP A 41 0.64 -6.99 -27.07
N GLN A 42 1.68 -7.72 -26.70
CA GLN A 42 1.66 -9.18 -26.74
C GLN A 42 0.61 -9.75 -25.77
N SER A 43 -0.37 -10.46 -26.32
CA SER A 43 -1.38 -11.20 -25.55
C SER A 43 -0.75 -12.42 -24.88
N VAL A 44 -0.77 -12.43 -23.54
CA VAL A 44 -0.27 -13.57 -22.75
C VAL A 44 -1.06 -14.84 -23.05
N PHE A 45 -2.35 -14.72 -23.41
CA PHE A 45 -3.19 -15.88 -23.70
C PHE A 45 -2.94 -16.50 -25.08
N ASP A 46 -2.30 -15.76 -25.99
CA ASP A 46 -1.91 -16.32 -27.30
C ASP A 46 -0.62 -17.12 -27.18
N GLU A 47 0.32 -16.65 -26.35
CA GLU A 47 1.53 -17.40 -26.01
C GLU A 47 1.26 -18.56 -25.05
N ARG A 48 0.26 -18.42 -24.17
CA ARG A 48 -0.08 -19.39 -23.12
C ARG A 48 -1.58 -19.72 -23.08
N PRO A 49 -2.10 -20.46 -24.07
CA PRO A 49 -3.52 -20.81 -24.14
C PRO A 49 -4.04 -21.58 -22.92
N GLU A 50 -3.18 -22.28 -22.19
CA GLU A 50 -3.52 -23.02 -20.96
C GLU A 50 -4.01 -22.12 -19.81
N MET A 51 -3.81 -20.80 -19.93
CA MET A 51 -4.29 -19.82 -18.96
C MET A 51 -5.76 -19.40 -19.19
N LYS A 52 -6.32 -19.63 -20.39
CA LYS A 52 -7.69 -19.21 -20.75
C LYS A 52 -8.76 -19.73 -19.78
N PRO A 53 -8.79 -21.03 -19.39
CA PRO A 53 -9.81 -21.50 -18.44
C PRO A 53 -9.75 -20.83 -17.06
N LEU A 54 -8.55 -20.47 -16.59
CA LEU A 54 -8.41 -19.72 -15.35
C LEU A 54 -8.91 -18.28 -15.52
N ALA A 55 -8.57 -17.64 -16.64
CA ALA A 55 -9.03 -16.30 -16.96
C ALA A 55 -10.56 -16.24 -16.97
N ASP A 56 -11.21 -17.17 -17.66
CA ASP A 56 -12.68 -17.26 -17.73
C ASP A 56 -13.31 -17.44 -16.34
N SER A 57 -12.80 -18.38 -15.54
CA SER A 57 -13.32 -18.64 -14.18
C SER A 57 -13.05 -17.49 -13.18
N THR A 58 -12.09 -16.62 -13.47
CA THR A 58 -11.75 -15.46 -12.65
C THR A 58 -12.32 -14.14 -13.21
N GLY A 59 -13.00 -14.21 -14.36
CA GLY A 59 -13.59 -13.09 -15.09
C GLY A 59 -12.55 -12.08 -15.59
N ILE A 60 -11.42 -12.59 -16.09
CA ILE A 60 -10.36 -11.82 -16.73
C ILE A 60 -10.52 -12.01 -18.24
N SER A 61 -10.79 -10.91 -18.94
CA SER A 61 -11.07 -10.92 -20.37
C SER A 61 -9.79 -10.91 -21.21
N SER A 62 -8.76 -10.18 -20.77
CA SER A 62 -7.49 -10.09 -21.48
C SER A 62 -6.32 -9.85 -20.52
N VAL A 63 -5.12 -10.25 -20.96
CA VAL A 63 -3.86 -9.94 -20.29
C VAL A 63 -2.86 -9.62 -21.40
N VAL A 64 -2.43 -8.36 -21.46
CA VAL A 64 -1.53 -7.84 -22.48
C VAL A 64 -0.24 -7.39 -21.83
N CYS A 65 0.90 -7.86 -22.34
CA CYS A 65 2.20 -7.32 -21.96
C CYS A 65 2.48 -6.09 -22.84
N VAL A 66 2.46 -4.91 -22.22
CA VAL A 66 2.63 -3.62 -22.89
C VAL A 66 4.10 -3.40 -23.23
N GLY A 67 4.99 -3.72 -22.30
CA GLY A 67 6.41 -3.54 -22.49
C GLY A 67 7.22 -3.86 -21.24
N THR A 68 8.49 -3.54 -21.29
CA THR A 68 9.46 -3.81 -20.23
C THR A 68 10.24 -2.55 -19.88
N ILE A 69 10.24 -2.19 -18.60
CA ILE A 69 11.14 -1.17 -18.06
C ILE A 69 12.48 -1.84 -17.75
N LEU A 70 13.55 -1.29 -18.30
CA LEU A 70 14.92 -1.73 -18.10
C LEU A 70 15.47 -1.07 -16.83
N VAL A 71 15.51 -1.83 -15.74
CA VAL A 71 16.09 -1.42 -14.45
C VAL A 71 17.29 -2.33 -14.17
N ASP A 72 18.44 -1.99 -14.75
CA ASP A 72 19.67 -2.81 -14.75
C ASP A 72 19.39 -4.31 -15.01
N PHE A 73 19.77 -5.17 -14.06
CA PHE A 73 19.61 -6.61 -14.10
C PHE A 73 18.21 -7.09 -13.70
N ASN A 74 17.26 -6.19 -13.47
CA ASN A 74 15.95 -6.48 -12.88
C ASN A 74 14.82 -5.86 -13.72
N PRO A 75 14.53 -6.39 -14.92
CA PRO A 75 13.48 -5.86 -15.78
C PRO A 75 12.11 -5.92 -15.10
N ILE A 76 11.29 -4.91 -15.36
CA ILE A 76 9.92 -4.82 -14.84
C ILE A 76 8.95 -4.84 -16.01
N ASN A 77 8.19 -5.93 -16.12
CA ASN A 77 7.18 -6.06 -17.17
C ASN A 77 5.89 -5.33 -16.79
N ILE A 78 5.33 -4.59 -17.74
CA ILE A 78 4.05 -3.91 -17.57
C ILE A 78 2.95 -4.76 -18.22
N PHE A 79 1.94 -5.10 -17.42
CA PHE A 79 0.76 -5.82 -17.87
C PHE A 79 -0.49 -4.95 -17.74
N ASP A 80 -1.22 -4.84 -18.83
CA ASP A 80 -2.55 -4.27 -18.91
C ASP A 80 -3.57 -5.42 -18.92
N ILE A 81 -4.48 -5.43 -17.94
CA ILE A 81 -5.35 -6.57 -17.63
C ILE A 81 -6.80 -6.10 -17.62
N THR A 82 -7.56 -6.50 -18.62
CA THR A 82 -8.99 -6.20 -18.68
C THR A 82 -9.79 -7.24 -17.90
N VAL A 83 -10.62 -6.75 -16.99
CA VAL A 83 -11.52 -7.53 -16.14
C VAL A 83 -12.96 -7.35 -16.62
N SER A 84 -13.71 -8.44 -16.65
CA SER A 84 -15.10 -8.42 -17.10
C SER A 84 -16.00 -7.61 -16.14
N SER A 85 -17.00 -6.91 -16.69
CA SER A 85 -17.90 -6.00 -15.95
C SER A 85 -18.70 -6.65 -14.80
N HIS A 86 -18.93 -7.97 -14.86
CA HIS A 86 -19.64 -8.73 -13.81
C HIS A 86 -18.77 -9.02 -12.58
N VAL A 87 -17.46 -8.85 -12.66
CA VAL A 87 -16.53 -9.08 -11.56
C VAL A 87 -16.46 -7.83 -10.69
N LEU A 88 -16.63 -7.98 -9.38
CA LEU A 88 -16.34 -6.91 -8.42
C LEU A 88 -14.87 -6.99 -8.00
N MET A 89 -14.00 -6.15 -8.58
CA MET A 89 -12.55 -6.22 -8.41
C MET A 89 -12.12 -6.09 -6.93
N ASN A 90 -12.82 -5.27 -6.16
CA ASN A 90 -12.59 -5.12 -4.71
C ASN A 90 -12.82 -6.42 -3.91
N ARG A 91 -13.69 -7.31 -4.40
CA ARG A 91 -14.02 -8.62 -3.81
C ARG A 91 -13.27 -9.78 -4.45
N ASN A 92 -12.87 -9.67 -5.72
CA ASN A 92 -12.16 -10.72 -6.45
C ASN A 92 -10.64 -10.75 -6.15
N ARG A 93 -10.28 -10.81 -4.87
CA ARG A 93 -8.86 -10.88 -4.45
C ARG A 93 -8.22 -12.21 -4.80
N VAL A 94 -8.99 -13.30 -4.71
CA VAL A 94 -8.49 -14.66 -4.95
C VAL A 94 -8.22 -14.90 -6.42
N GLY A 95 -9.13 -14.52 -7.33
CA GLY A 95 -8.94 -14.70 -8.77
C GLY A 95 -7.73 -13.92 -9.29
N ILE A 96 -7.61 -12.64 -8.89
CA ILE A 96 -6.44 -11.82 -9.21
C ILE A 96 -5.15 -12.45 -8.67
N GLN A 97 -5.17 -12.96 -7.44
CA GLN A 97 -4.01 -13.65 -6.87
C GLN A 97 -3.65 -14.94 -7.64
N GLN A 98 -4.64 -15.68 -8.14
CA GLN A 98 -4.38 -16.87 -8.95
C GLN A 98 -3.75 -16.51 -10.29
N LEU A 99 -4.21 -15.44 -10.95
CA LEU A 99 -3.58 -14.95 -12.18
C LEU A 99 -2.12 -14.55 -11.94
N ILE A 100 -1.87 -13.71 -10.93
CA ILE A 100 -0.52 -13.25 -10.57
C ILE A 100 0.42 -14.45 -10.33
N ARG A 101 -0.06 -15.50 -9.66
CA ARG A 101 0.72 -16.72 -9.40
C ARG A 101 1.08 -17.50 -10.67
N ARG A 102 0.32 -17.36 -11.76
CA ARG A 102 0.64 -17.98 -13.06
C ARG A 102 1.55 -17.13 -13.93
N ILE A 103 1.45 -15.81 -13.84
CA ILE A 103 2.30 -14.88 -14.61
C ILE A 103 3.70 -14.79 -13.98
N MET A 104 3.78 -14.51 -12.67
CA MET A 104 5.05 -14.21 -12.00
C MET A 104 6.14 -15.29 -12.05
N PRO A 105 5.89 -16.61 -12.24
CA PRO A 105 6.98 -17.57 -12.44
C PRO A 105 7.90 -17.21 -13.61
N THR A 106 7.36 -16.62 -14.68
CA THR A 106 8.11 -16.26 -15.90
C THR A 106 8.86 -14.94 -15.81
N TYR A 107 8.47 -14.04 -14.89
CA TYR A 107 9.01 -12.68 -14.80
C TYR A 107 9.68 -12.43 -13.45
N SER A 108 10.67 -11.54 -13.41
CA SER A 108 11.34 -11.15 -12.16
C SER A 108 10.47 -10.17 -11.38
N SER A 109 10.06 -9.10 -12.05
CA SER A 109 9.23 -8.03 -11.48
C SER A 109 8.15 -7.62 -12.48
N ALA A 110 7.03 -7.11 -11.96
CA ALA A 110 5.92 -6.70 -12.81
C ALA A 110 5.08 -5.57 -12.19
N PHE A 111 4.70 -4.62 -13.05
CA PHE A 111 3.59 -3.70 -12.84
C PHE A 111 2.35 -4.26 -13.53
N MET A 112 1.27 -4.44 -12.78
CA MET A 112 0.03 -5.02 -13.28
C MET A 112 -1.11 -4.04 -13.05
N ILE A 113 -1.72 -3.59 -14.14
CA ILE A 113 -2.84 -2.67 -14.15
C ILE A 113 -4.10 -3.46 -14.47
N PHE A 114 -5.02 -3.56 -13.52
CA PHE A 114 -6.32 -4.18 -13.70
C PHE A 114 -7.37 -3.10 -13.87
N HIS A 115 -8.12 -3.15 -14.95
CA HIS A 115 -9.19 -2.21 -15.25
C HIS A 115 -10.39 -2.93 -15.87
N TYR A 116 -11.50 -2.21 -16.03
CA TYR A 116 -12.67 -2.71 -16.75
C TYR A 116 -12.65 -2.20 -18.19
N GLU A 117 -13.36 -2.89 -19.07
CA GLU A 117 -13.56 -2.47 -20.46
C GLU A 117 -14.45 -1.20 -20.53
N ASP A 118 -15.59 -1.22 -19.83
CA ASP A 118 -16.48 -0.05 -19.65
C ASP A 118 -16.33 0.54 -18.25
N ALA A 119 -15.49 1.57 -18.11
CA ALA A 119 -14.94 2.00 -16.82
C ALA A 119 -15.55 3.28 -16.20
N ASP A 120 -16.68 3.79 -16.71
CA ASP A 120 -17.17 5.12 -16.29
C ASP A 120 -17.47 5.28 -14.80
N ASN A 121 -17.66 4.18 -14.07
CA ASN A 121 -17.91 4.20 -12.61
C ASN A 121 -17.07 3.21 -11.81
N TRP A 122 -16.08 2.57 -12.44
CA TRP A 122 -15.35 1.48 -11.81
C TRP A 122 -13.95 1.90 -11.36
N ASP A 123 -13.61 1.51 -10.13
CA ASP A 123 -12.25 1.59 -9.61
C ASP A 123 -11.33 0.66 -10.41
N TRP A 124 -10.10 1.08 -10.62
CA TRP A 124 -9.04 0.28 -11.22
C TRP A 124 -8.00 -0.10 -10.17
N ARG A 125 -7.07 -0.99 -10.49
CA ARG A 125 -6.07 -1.49 -9.54
C ARG A 125 -4.69 -1.50 -10.15
N PHE A 126 -3.75 -0.97 -9.38
CA PHE A 126 -2.33 -1.15 -9.63
C PHE A 126 -1.76 -2.21 -8.69
N THR A 127 -0.91 -3.10 -9.19
CA THR A 127 -0.15 -4.05 -8.38
C THR A 127 1.30 -4.08 -8.84
N PHE A 128 2.22 -3.90 -7.89
CA PHE A 128 3.64 -4.20 -8.08
C PHE A 128 3.95 -5.56 -7.44
N CYS A 129 4.63 -6.42 -8.19
CA CYS A 129 5.15 -7.71 -7.74
C CYS A 129 6.66 -7.77 -8.03
N SER A 130 7.44 -8.23 -7.05
CA SER A 130 8.87 -8.51 -7.21
C SER A 130 9.21 -9.86 -6.59
N LYS A 131 10.08 -10.64 -7.25
CA LYS A 131 10.71 -11.82 -6.64
C LYS A 131 11.87 -11.34 -5.76
N ALA A 132 11.94 -11.82 -4.52
CA ALA A 132 13.11 -11.58 -3.68
C ALA A 132 14.37 -12.13 -4.38
N ARG A 133 15.51 -11.42 -4.22
CA ARG A 133 16.83 -11.79 -4.78
C ARG A 133 17.37 -13.13 -4.26
N ASN A 134 16.85 -13.64 -3.15
CA ASN A 134 17.22 -14.94 -2.61
C ASN A 134 16.16 -15.96 -3.05
N ASP A 135 16.58 -17.04 -3.71
CA ASP A 135 15.83 -18.17 -4.31
C ASP A 135 14.76 -18.87 -3.42
N GLU A 136 14.36 -18.30 -2.30
CA GLU A 136 13.17 -18.70 -1.56
C GLU A 136 11.93 -18.33 -2.39
N LEU A 137 11.43 -19.33 -3.14
CA LEU A 137 10.18 -19.35 -3.90
C LEU A 137 8.92 -18.86 -3.14
N THR A 138 9.04 -18.59 -1.84
CA THR A 138 7.97 -18.23 -0.91
C THR A 138 7.77 -16.73 -0.68
N ASP A 139 8.81 -15.88 -0.82
CA ASP A 139 8.71 -14.47 -0.45
C ASP A 139 8.66 -13.55 -1.68
N LYS A 140 7.48 -13.50 -2.32
CA LYS A 140 7.15 -12.49 -3.32
C LYS A 140 6.63 -11.23 -2.61
N LYS A 141 7.36 -10.12 -2.68
CA LYS A 141 6.83 -8.82 -2.27
C LYS A 141 5.74 -8.41 -3.26
N ARG A 142 4.54 -8.13 -2.73
CA ARG A 142 3.38 -7.73 -3.54
C ARG A 142 2.67 -6.56 -2.88
N PHE A 143 2.56 -5.48 -3.62
CA PHE A 143 1.90 -4.26 -3.20
C PHE A 143 0.73 -3.98 -4.14
N THR A 144 -0.48 -3.84 -3.59
CA THR A 144 -1.70 -3.69 -4.39
C THR A 144 -2.50 -2.49 -3.90
N PHE A 145 -2.87 -1.62 -4.83
CA PHE A 145 -3.59 -0.38 -4.57
C PHE A 145 -4.86 -0.32 -5.42
N MET A 146 -6.00 0.00 -4.80
CA MET A 146 -7.24 0.35 -5.50
C MET A 146 -7.21 1.85 -5.81
N LEU A 147 -7.53 2.21 -7.04
CA LEU A 147 -7.44 3.53 -7.64
C LEU A 147 -8.78 3.94 -8.24
N GLY A 148 -8.97 5.23 -8.49
CA GLY A 148 -10.20 5.77 -9.06
C GLY A 148 -10.91 6.82 -8.20
N PRO A 149 -12.06 7.36 -8.66
CA PRO A 149 -12.65 8.59 -8.14
C PRO A 149 -13.08 8.54 -6.68
N LYS A 150 -13.38 7.33 -6.18
CA LYS A 150 -13.83 7.10 -4.80
C LYS A 150 -12.68 6.68 -3.88
N GLN A 151 -11.45 6.59 -4.40
CA GLN A 151 -10.27 6.16 -3.67
C GLN A 151 -9.42 7.36 -3.23
N SER A 152 -8.70 7.20 -2.12
CA SER A 152 -7.85 8.29 -1.61
C SER A 152 -6.61 8.52 -2.45
N CYS A 153 -6.09 7.47 -3.09
CA CYS A 153 -4.89 7.40 -3.92
C CYS A 153 -3.60 8.03 -3.36
N ARG A 154 -3.59 8.47 -2.09
CA ARG A 154 -2.47 9.20 -1.49
C ARG A 154 -1.23 8.33 -1.37
N THR A 155 -1.34 7.12 -0.83
CA THR A 155 -0.16 6.26 -0.63
C THR A 155 0.51 5.91 -1.94
N VAL A 156 -0.25 5.54 -2.98
CA VAL A 156 0.34 5.24 -4.29
C VAL A 156 0.96 6.49 -4.93
N ALA A 157 0.32 7.67 -4.80
CA ALA A 157 0.84 8.92 -5.30
C ALA A 157 2.14 9.30 -4.59
N ASP A 158 2.15 9.27 -3.25
CA ASP A 158 3.34 9.53 -2.43
C ASP A 158 4.47 8.55 -2.78
N ASN A 159 4.16 7.27 -3.05
CA ASN A 159 5.16 6.26 -3.41
C ASN A 159 5.78 6.51 -4.78
N PHE A 160 4.98 6.81 -5.80
CA PHE A 160 5.50 7.15 -7.13
C PHE A 160 6.20 8.51 -7.14
N GLN A 161 5.72 9.49 -6.34
CA GLN A 161 6.37 10.78 -6.20
C GLN A 161 7.78 10.64 -5.61
N LYS A 162 7.97 9.77 -4.60
CA LYS A 162 9.31 9.46 -4.08
C LYS A 162 10.26 8.94 -5.15
N LEU A 163 9.76 8.16 -6.11
CA LEU A 163 10.56 7.67 -7.24
C LEU A 163 10.85 8.80 -8.24
N MET A 164 9.89 9.67 -8.52
CA MET A 164 10.10 10.85 -9.38
C MET A 164 11.09 11.86 -8.79
N ASP A 165 11.07 12.04 -7.47
CA ASP A 165 11.91 13.00 -6.75
C ASP A 165 13.32 12.45 -6.49
N LYS A 166 13.55 11.15 -6.73
CA LYS A 166 14.86 10.54 -6.51
C LYS A 166 15.84 11.04 -7.57
N GLU A 167 16.98 11.56 -7.11
CA GLU A 167 18.11 11.91 -7.97
C GLU A 167 18.92 10.65 -8.33
N GLY A 168 19.30 10.53 -9.60
CA GLY A 168 20.11 9.42 -10.11
C GLY A 168 19.28 8.26 -10.67
N GLU A 169 19.94 7.14 -10.97
CA GLU A 169 19.29 5.97 -11.54
C GLU A 169 18.40 5.27 -10.50
N ILE A 170 17.20 4.85 -10.94
CA ILE A 170 16.25 4.08 -10.12
C ILE A 170 16.65 2.61 -10.18
N GLU A 171 16.90 1.99 -9.04
CA GLU A 171 17.13 0.56 -8.91
C GLU A 171 15.87 -0.16 -8.40
N LEU A 172 15.81 -1.48 -8.55
CA LEU A 172 14.69 -2.29 -8.02
C LEU A 172 14.48 -2.08 -6.52
N GLN A 173 15.57 -1.92 -5.75
CA GLN A 173 15.49 -1.71 -4.31
C GLN A 173 14.75 -0.41 -3.96
N ASP A 174 14.94 0.66 -4.73
CA ASP A 174 14.22 1.92 -4.49
C ASP A 174 12.73 1.77 -4.70
N ILE A 175 12.34 0.99 -5.71
CA ILE A 175 10.95 0.68 -5.99
C ILE A 175 10.37 -0.14 -4.84
N GLU A 176 11.09 -1.18 -4.40
CA GLU A 176 10.67 -1.98 -3.24
C GLU A 176 10.50 -1.12 -1.98
N GLU A 177 11.45 -0.25 -1.67
CA GLU A 177 11.41 0.66 -0.52
C GLU A 177 10.30 1.70 -0.64
N ALA A 178 10.07 2.26 -1.83
CA ALA A 178 8.99 3.20 -2.09
C ALA A 178 7.62 2.56 -1.84
N PHE A 179 7.44 1.29 -2.22
CA PHE A 179 6.19 0.56 -2.03
C PHE A 179 6.07 -0.16 -0.68
N ASP A 180 7.14 -0.26 0.10
CA ASP A 180 7.16 -1.00 1.36
C ASP A 180 6.28 -0.35 2.44
N VAL A 181 5.30 -1.11 2.94
CA VAL A 181 4.41 -0.69 4.02
C VAL A 181 5.07 -0.89 5.37
N GLU A 182 6.11 -1.73 5.47
CA GLU A 182 6.84 -1.97 6.71
C GLU A 182 7.52 -0.69 7.21
N ALA A 183 8.12 0.10 6.32
CA ALA A 183 8.71 1.40 6.68
C ALA A 183 7.66 2.37 7.24
N LEU A 184 6.47 2.44 6.62
CA LEU A 184 5.33 3.21 7.13
C LEU A 184 4.82 2.67 8.48
N SER A 185 4.90 1.35 8.68
CA SER A 185 4.50 0.70 9.93
C SER A 185 5.49 0.98 11.05
N ASP A 186 6.79 0.96 10.78
CA ASP A 186 7.84 1.23 11.76
C ASP A 186 7.83 2.69 12.22
N GLU A 187 7.66 3.63 11.28
CA GLU A 187 7.49 5.03 11.63
C GLU A 187 6.21 5.25 12.46
N PHE A 188 5.11 4.60 12.06
CA PHE A 188 3.85 4.64 12.82
C PHE A 188 4.02 4.06 14.22
N PHE A 189 4.64 2.89 14.36
CA PHE A 189 4.86 2.25 15.66
C PHE A 189 5.86 3.03 16.51
N GLY A 190 6.85 3.66 15.90
CA GLY A 190 7.77 4.59 16.54
C GLY A 190 7.03 5.78 17.16
N LYS A 191 6.24 6.51 16.35
CA LYS A 191 5.41 7.63 16.83
C LYS A 191 4.35 7.18 17.84
N TYR A 192 3.70 6.05 17.60
CA TYR A 192 2.72 5.47 18.53
C TYR A 192 3.35 5.14 19.89
N LYS A 193 4.55 4.54 19.89
CA LYS A 193 5.31 4.27 21.11
C LYS A 193 5.71 5.56 21.81
N GLU A 194 6.14 6.57 21.07
CA GLU A 194 6.50 7.86 21.64
C GLU A 194 5.32 8.51 22.37
N PHE A 195 4.15 8.59 21.74
CA PHE A 195 2.93 9.10 22.41
C PHE A 195 2.54 8.26 23.63
N TYR A 196 2.63 6.94 23.53
CA TYR A 196 2.38 6.05 24.67
C TYR A 196 3.30 6.38 25.85
N GLU A 197 4.60 6.55 25.60
CA GLU A 197 5.56 6.89 26.64
C GLU A 197 5.32 8.29 27.21
N GLN A 198 4.94 9.27 26.38
CA GLN A 198 4.60 10.63 26.83
C GLN A 198 3.39 10.62 27.78
N PHE A 199 2.31 9.88 27.46
CA PHE A 199 1.14 9.78 28.34
C PHE A 199 1.47 9.11 29.68
N VAL A 200 2.23 8.00 29.63
CA VAL A 200 2.64 7.29 30.86
C VAL A 200 3.55 8.17 31.70
N GLN A 201 4.51 8.88 31.08
CA GLN A 201 5.38 9.83 31.75
C GLN A 201 4.60 10.97 32.38
N TYR A 202 3.64 11.57 31.66
CA TYR A 202 2.83 12.67 32.18
C TYR A 202 2.10 12.30 33.48
N VAL A 203 1.49 11.10 33.53
CA VAL A 203 0.73 10.67 34.71
C VAL A 203 1.64 10.18 35.84
N THR A 204 2.63 9.33 35.54
CA THR A 204 3.46 8.69 36.58
C THR A 204 4.71 9.48 36.95
N GLY A 205 5.12 10.45 36.14
CA GLY A 205 6.42 11.11 36.25
C GLY A 205 7.60 10.26 35.79
N LYS A 206 7.37 9.05 35.25
CA LYS A 206 8.42 8.09 34.93
C LYS A 206 8.42 7.64 33.46
N ARG A 207 9.59 7.30 32.94
CA ARG A 207 9.76 6.76 31.57
C ARG A 207 10.81 5.67 31.52
N PHE A 208 10.62 4.68 30.64
CA PHE A 208 11.66 3.72 30.31
C PHE A 208 12.64 4.34 29.31
N VAL A 209 13.92 4.35 29.65
CA VAL A 209 14.99 4.84 28.79
C VAL A 209 16.04 3.74 28.58
N LYS A 210 16.61 3.68 27.39
CA LYS A 210 17.68 2.73 27.08
C LYS A 210 19.00 3.30 27.60
N SER A 211 19.63 2.62 28.55
CA SER A 211 20.90 3.03 29.15
C SER A 211 21.83 1.81 29.23
N GLY A 212 22.95 1.85 28.50
CA GLY A 212 23.89 0.72 28.44
C GLY A 212 23.26 -0.56 27.88
N GLY A 213 22.46 -0.44 26.82
CA GLY A 213 21.78 -1.57 26.18
C GLY A 213 20.56 -2.14 26.92
N LYS A 214 20.33 -1.75 28.18
CA LYS A 214 19.17 -2.19 28.99
C LYS A 214 18.13 -1.08 29.12
N TRP A 215 16.85 -1.46 29.11
CA TRP A 215 15.75 -0.54 29.42
C TRP A 215 15.63 -0.37 30.93
N LYS A 216 15.72 0.86 31.41
CA LYS A 216 15.59 1.19 32.84
C LYS A 216 14.51 2.26 33.02
N GLU A 217 13.70 2.11 34.05
CA GLU A 217 12.76 3.14 34.48
C GLU A 217 13.53 4.30 35.10
N LYS A 218 13.23 5.52 34.66
CA LYS A 218 13.81 6.77 35.18
C LYS A 218 12.69 7.71 35.57
N LYS A 219 12.79 8.30 36.77
CA LYS A 219 11.94 9.41 37.20
C LYS A 219 12.38 10.68 36.48
N ILE A 220 11.43 11.33 35.80
CA ILE A 220 11.64 12.56 35.03
C ILE A 220 11.10 13.77 35.78
N HIS A 221 9.92 13.64 36.39
CA HIS A 221 9.29 14.67 37.22
C HIS A 221 8.40 14.02 38.29
N GLU A 222 7.77 14.83 39.14
CA GLU A 222 6.77 14.32 40.08
C GLU A 222 5.50 13.86 39.34
N PRO A 223 4.83 12.78 39.81
CA PRO A 223 3.59 12.29 39.20
C PRO A 223 2.49 13.35 39.21
N HIS A 224 1.60 13.30 38.23
CA HIS A 224 0.44 14.19 38.22
C HIS A 224 -0.50 13.86 39.38
N GLU A 225 -0.72 14.80 40.29
CA GLU A 225 -1.38 14.56 41.58
C GLU A 225 -2.75 13.90 41.44
N GLN A 226 -3.68 14.52 40.70
CA GLN A 226 -5.06 14.03 40.57
C GLN A 226 -5.15 12.76 39.74
N MET A 227 -4.53 12.75 38.54
CA MET A 227 -4.60 11.60 37.64
C MET A 227 -3.93 10.37 38.25
N TYR A 228 -2.75 10.50 38.85
CA TYR A 228 -2.06 9.36 39.43
C TYR A 228 -2.81 8.81 40.65
N ALA A 229 -3.41 9.69 41.47
CA ALA A 229 -4.29 9.28 42.56
C ALA A 229 -5.52 8.51 42.06
N ALA A 230 -6.13 8.92 40.94
CA ALA A 230 -7.27 8.21 40.33
C ALA A 230 -6.91 6.78 39.87
N PHE A 231 -5.65 6.50 39.57
CA PHE A 231 -5.13 5.16 39.29
C PHE A 231 -4.62 4.42 40.54
N GLY A 232 -4.93 4.91 41.75
CA GLY A 232 -4.44 4.32 43.00
C GLY A 232 -2.92 4.38 43.13
N ARG A 233 -2.27 5.35 42.49
CA ARG A 233 -0.80 5.49 42.42
C ARG A 233 -0.11 4.22 41.90
N ASN A 234 -0.71 3.58 40.91
CA ASN A 234 -0.23 2.31 40.35
C ASN A 234 0.18 2.47 38.87
N ASP A 235 1.48 2.37 38.62
CA ASP A 235 2.06 2.54 37.27
C ASP A 235 1.52 1.51 36.26
N LYS A 236 1.20 0.29 36.72
CA LYS A 236 0.63 -0.74 35.84
C LYS A 236 -0.75 -0.33 35.34
N TYR A 237 -1.60 0.21 36.21
CA TYR A 237 -2.94 0.66 35.81
C TYR A 237 -2.91 1.84 34.85
N VAL A 238 -1.96 2.76 35.03
CA VAL A 238 -1.72 3.84 34.07
C VAL A 238 -1.32 3.27 32.71
N ARG A 239 -0.32 2.38 32.66
CA ARG A 239 0.14 1.76 31.40
C ARG A 239 -0.96 0.99 30.69
N ASP A 240 -1.73 0.19 31.43
CA ASP A 240 -2.83 -0.61 30.88
C ASP A 240 -3.94 0.29 30.32
N TYR A 241 -4.26 1.38 31.02
CA TYR A 241 -5.23 2.37 30.56
C TYR A 241 -4.77 3.07 29.27
N VAL A 242 -3.56 3.64 29.25
CA VAL A 242 -3.00 4.33 28.08
C VAL A 242 -2.94 3.38 26.88
N LYS A 243 -2.47 2.14 27.08
CA LYS A 243 -2.42 1.12 26.02
C LYS A 243 -3.81 0.82 25.43
N LYS A 244 -4.84 0.66 26.29
CA LYS A 244 -6.22 0.43 25.83
C LYS A 244 -6.81 1.66 25.13
N MET A 245 -6.59 2.85 25.66
CA MET A 245 -7.10 4.11 25.12
C MET A 245 -6.51 4.38 23.73
N MET A 246 -5.19 4.29 23.57
CA MET A 246 -4.53 4.48 22.28
C MET A 246 -4.93 3.41 21.26
N GLY A 247 -5.02 2.14 21.66
CA GLY A 247 -5.50 1.07 20.79
C GLY A 247 -6.92 1.32 20.27
N ARG A 248 -7.82 1.87 21.11
CA ARG A 248 -9.17 2.27 20.71
C ARG A 248 -9.17 3.44 19.74
N ILE A 249 -8.31 4.45 19.94
CA ILE A 249 -8.19 5.59 19.01
C ILE A 249 -7.75 5.13 17.62
N VAL A 250 -6.71 4.28 17.55
CA VAL A 250 -6.20 3.72 16.28
C VAL A 250 -7.27 2.84 15.61
N PHE A 251 -8.01 2.05 16.39
CA PHE A 251 -9.12 1.23 15.89
C PHE A 251 -10.23 2.10 15.29
N LEU A 252 -10.66 3.16 15.99
CA LEU A 252 -11.69 4.09 15.50
C LEU A 252 -11.26 4.78 14.20
N HIS A 253 -10.02 5.24 14.13
CA HIS A 253 -9.46 5.82 12.91
C HIS A 253 -9.45 4.81 11.74
N SER A 254 -9.06 3.57 12.02
CA SER A 254 -9.05 2.49 11.01
C SER A 254 -10.45 2.15 10.52
N CYS A 255 -11.45 2.10 11.41
CA CYS A 255 -12.85 1.89 11.05
C CYS A 255 -13.39 3.02 10.16
N ARG A 256 -13.07 4.28 10.49
CA ARG A 256 -13.45 5.43 9.65
C ARG A 256 -12.93 5.29 8.22
N ARG A 257 -11.70 4.81 8.05
CA ARG A 257 -11.09 4.62 6.71
C ARG A 257 -11.67 3.44 5.93
N LYS A 258 -12.04 2.34 6.61
CA LYS A 258 -12.46 1.10 5.93
C LYS A 258 -13.95 0.99 5.61
N ALA A 259 -14.84 1.67 6.35
CA ALA A 259 -16.27 1.33 6.28
C ALA A 259 -17.24 2.51 6.19
N GLY A 260 -16.77 3.76 6.24
CA GLY A 260 -17.67 4.89 6.48
C GLY A 260 -18.40 4.76 7.82
N TRP A 261 -19.07 5.83 8.27
CA TRP A 261 -19.65 5.92 9.62
C TRP A 261 -20.74 4.87 9.94
N VAL A 262 -21.24 4.15 8.93
CA VAL A 262 -22.29 3.12 9.05
C VAL A 262 -21.85 1.94 9.93
N TYR A 263 -20.58 1.55 9.90
CA TYR A 263 -20.08 0.38 10.64
C TYR A 263 -19.89 0.65 12.14
N LEU A 264 -19.68 1.91 12.52
CA LEU A 264 -19.57 2.29 13.93
C LEU A 264 -20.93 2.12 14.64
N ARG A 265 -22.04 2.55 14.02
CA ARG A 265 -23.39 2.49 14.61
C ARG A 265 -23.79 1.10 15.13
N ILE A 266 -23.37 0.03 14.44
CA ILE A 266 -23.73 -1.35 14.77
C ILE A 266 -22.93 -1.89 15.97
N LYS A 267 -21.70 -1.42 16.21
CA LYS A 267 -20.83 -1.94 17.28
C LYS A 267 -20.86 -1.15 18.59
N ILE A 268 -21.19 0.15 18.57
CA ILE A 268 -21.21 0.96 19.80
C ILE A 268 -22.51 0.85 20.60
N GLY A 269 -23.49 0.07 20.15
CA GLY A 269 -24.71 -0.18 20.93
C GLY A 269 -25.41 1.11 21.37
N VAL A 270 -25.38 2.16 20.55
CA VAL A 270 -26.17 3.37 20.81
C VAL A 270 -27.60 3.02 20.47
N LYS A 271 -28.34 2.49 21.45
CA LYS A 271 -29.79 2.60 21.46
C LYS A 271 -30.09 4.09 21.61
N GLU A 272 -30.78 4.64 20.62
CA GLU A 272 -31.34 5.99 20.69
C GLU A 272 -32.20 6.10 21.97
N MET A 273 -31.91 7.13 22.78
CA MET A 273 -32.89 7.74 23.68
C MET A 273 -33.48 8.94 22.95
#